data_AF-A0A7Y5PCR6-F1
#
_entry.id   AF-A0A7Y5PCR6-F1
#
_cell.length_a   1.000
_cell.length_b   1.000
_cell.length_c   1.000
_cell.angle_alpha   90.00
_cell.angle_beta   90.00
_cell.angle_gamma   90.00
#
_symmetry.space_group_name_H-M   'P 1'
#
loop_
_entity.id
_entity.type
_entity.pdbx_description
1 polymer ?
#
loop_
_entity_poly.entity_id
_entity_poly.type
_entity_poly.pdbx_seq_one_letter_code
_entity_poly.pdbx_strand_id
1 'polypeptide(L)'
;MLSPATLARPYLDETVSARAGARVRIVERPGRWMASDAIDHLVADLQRIVRAGTPAGTLDYGVASGDRARLDDAIVTIVYDRAATPIAFNALTLLDCELRGRPIEVLHLGLVMVDPAHRAGGLSGVLYGLTAFLLFARRRLRPLWVSNVTQVPAVFGMVSESFDNVFPTATGARQSYDHLHLARQIMARHRHVFGVGAEAEHDETHAIIRNAYTGGSDNLKKSFDVATKHRNEVHNEACRLSLDYDRGDDFLQLGQVTLGAARRFFTRSSPSVSPVAFALTFTLLAVESLVAPVIQWFAADTPMGDLRPALGTNAVVRARPR
;
A
#
# COMPACT_ATOMS: atom_id res chain seq x y z
N MET A 1 5.20 22.27 -1.38
CA MET A 1 4.07 22.27 -0.44
C MET A 1 2.91 21.59 -1.14
N LEU A 2 2.19 20.70 -0.47
CA LEU A 2 0.94 20.12 -1.01
C LEU A 2 -0.10 21.24 -1.09
N SER A 3 -0.75 21.41 -2.25
CA SER A 3 -1.77 22.45 -2.42
C SER A 3 -3.11 22.01 -1.81
N PRO A 4 -3.91 22.88 -1.19
CA PRO A 4 -5.28 22.53 -0.80
C PRO A 4 -6.12 21.99 -1.98
N ALA A 5 -5.83 22.44 -3.21
CA ALA A 5 -6.49 21.98 -4.43
C ALA A 5 -6.20 20.50 -4.79
N THR A 6 -5.11 19.93 -4.25
CA THR A 6 -4.72 18.53 -4.43
C THR A 6 -5.79 17.55 -3.96
N LEU A 7 -6.48 17.86 -2.86
CA LEU A 7 -7.48 16.98 -2.26
C LEU A 7 -8.80 16.97 -3.03
N ALA A 8 -9.08 18.03 -3.80
CA ALA A 8 -10.28 18.16 -4.61
C ALA A 8 -10.17 17.49 -6.00
N ARG A 9 -8.94 17.21 -6.47
CA ARG A 9 -8.73 16.52 -7.75
C ARG A 9 -9.17 15.07 -7.68
N PRO A 10 -9.72 14.51 -8.78
CA PRO A 10 -10.16 13.11 -8.82
C PRO A 10 -9.00 12.13 -8.58
N TYR A 11 -7.79 12.48 -9.03
CA TYR A 11 -6.57 11.70 -8.84
C TYR A 11 -5.43 12.59 -8.32
N LEU A 12 -4.58 12.04 -7.45
CA LEU A 12 -3.32 12.66 -7.04
C LEU A 12 -2.27 12.66 -8.16
N ASP A 13 -1.63 13.82 -8.36
CA ASP A 13 -0.32 13.94 -9.01
C ASP A 13 0.45 15.06 -8.32
N GLU A 14 1.24 14.68 -7.32
CA GLU A 14 1.86 15.62 -6.40
C GLU A 14 3.35 15.46 -6.36
N THR A 15 4.05 16.58 -6.35
CA THR A 15 5.50 16.61 -6.24
C THR A 15 5.93 17.33 -4.97
N VAL A 16 6.71 16.65 -4.14
CA VAL A 16 7.23 17.15 -2.88
C VAL A 16 8.75 17.09 -2.88
N SER A 17 9.39 18.18 -2.45
CA SER A 17 10.84 18.18 -2.23
C SER A 17 11.19 17.38 -0.96
N ALA A 18 12.15 16.48 -1.08
CA ALA A 18 12.74 15.74 0.03
C ALA A 18 14.14 16.29 0.37
N ARG A 19 14.73 15.79 1.46
CA ARG A 19 16.08 16.15 1.88
C ARG A 19 17.10 15.94 0.76
N ALA A 20 18.18 16.72 0.81
CA ALA A 20 19.26 16.67 -0.18
C ALA A 20 18.81 16.94 -1.62
N GLY A 21 17.75 17.74 -1.83
CA GLY A 21 17.29 18.15 -3.16
C GLY A 21 16.68 17.02 -3.99
N ALA A 22 16.39 15.87 -3.36
CA ALA A 22 15.59 14.82 -3.98
C ALA A 22 14.14 15.29 -4.17
N ARG A 23 13.46 14.71 -5.16
CA ARG A 23 12.08 15.04 -5.52
C ARG A 23 11.24 13.78 -5.46
N VAL A 24 10.14 13.84 -4.73
CA VAL A 24 9.19 12.73 -4.59
C VAL A 24 7.95 13.07 -5.40
N ARG A 25 7.55 12.22 -6.33
CA ARG A 25 6.29 12.35 -7.07
C ARG A 25 5.35 11.23 -6.66
N ILE A 26 4.12 11.56 -6.33
CA ILE A 26 3.05 10.61 -5.95
C ILE A 26 1.94 10.72 -6.99
N VAL A 27 1.63 9.62 -7.66
CA VAL A 27 0.66 9.55 -8.76
C VAL A 27 -0.36 8.47 -8.47
N GLU A 28 -1.63 8.83 -8.40
CA GLU A 28 -2.76 7.91 -8.16
C GLU A 28 -3.41 7.52 -9.47
N ARG A 29 -3.62 6.21 -9.68
CA ARG A 29 -4.30 5.60 -10.82
C ARG A 29 -3.84 6.13 -12.18
N PRO A 30 -2.53 6.17 -12.47
CA PRO A 30 -2.00 6.77 -13.70
C PRO A 30 -2.64 6.19 -14.98
N GLY A 31 -2.98 4.90 -14.99
CA GLY A 31 -3.62 4.26 -16.14
C GLY A 31 -4.98 4.85 -16.53
N ARG A 32 -5.69 5.49 -15.60
CA ARG A 32 -7.05 6.02 -15.82
C ARG A 32 -7.11 7.42 -16.42
N TRP A 33 -6.01 8.17 -16.40
CA TRP A 33 -6.05 9.59 -16.76
C TRP A 33 -4.78 10.15 -17.41
N MET A 34 -3.62 9.51 -17.22
CA MET A 34 -2.39 10.00 -17.85
C MET A 34 -2.39 9.71 -19.35
N ALA A 35 -1.76 10.60 -20.12
CA ALA A 35 -1.50 10.38 -21.52
C ALA A 35 -0.53 9.19 -21.71
N SER A 36 -0.62 8.55 -22.88
CA SER A 36 0.12 7.32 -23.18
C SER A 36 1.64 7.48 -23.08
N ASP A 37 2.17 8.59 -23.59
CA ASP A 37 3.59 8.96 -23.52
C ASP A 37 4.06 9.16 -22.08
N ALA A 38 3.23 9.80 -21.25
CA ALA A 38 3.53 10.01 -19.85
C ALA A 38 3.51 8.70 -19.03
N ILE A 39 2.63 7.75 -19.39
CA ILE A 39 2.62 6.40 -18.83
C ILE A 39 3.89 5.66 -19.22
N ASP A 40 4.29 5.71 -20.49
CA ASP A 40 5.48 5.01 -20.98
C ASP A 40 6.75 5.52 -20.30
N HIS A 41 6.87 6.83 -20.09
CA HIS A 41 7.96 7.42 -19.30
C HIS A 41 7.95 6.96 -17.84
N LEU A 42 6.77 6.93 -17.20
CA LEU A 42 6.65 6.44 -15.82
C LEU A 42 7.09 4.98 -15.71
N VAL A 43 6.61 4.11 -16.61
CA VAL A 43 6.98 2.69 -16.64
C VAL A 43 8.48 2.52 -16.89
N ALA A 44 9.07 3.29 -17.81
CA ALA A 44 10.50 3.24 -18.07
C ALA A 44 11.34 3.62 -16.83
N ASP A 45 10.90 4.62 -16.07
CA ASP A 45 11.57 5.01 -14.83
C ASP A 45 11.48 3.93 -13.75
N LEU A 46 10.30 3.29 -13.61
CA LEU A 46 10.12 2.16 -12.68
C LEU A 46 11.01 0.98 -13.08
N GLN A 47 11.01 0.60 -14.36
CA GLN A 47 11.83 -0.50 -14.88
C GLN A 47 13.33 -0.24 -14.75
N ARG A 48 13.78 1.03 -14.84
CA ARG A 48 15.17 1.39 -14.57
C ARG A 48 15.57 1.04 -13.14
N ILE A 49 14.73 1.37 -12.16
CA ILE A 49 14.97 1.01 -10.75
C ILE A 49 14.89 -0.51 -10.56
N VAL A 50 13.94 -1.21 -11.21
CA VAL A 50 13.86 -2.68 -11.14
C VAL A 50 15.13 -3.33 -11.66
N ARG A 51 15.65 -2.88 -12.81
CA ARG A 51 16.89 -3.38 -13.41
C ARG A 51 18.09 -3.23 -12.48
N ALA A 52 18.18 -2.10 -11.78
CA ALA A 52 19.25 -1.87 -10.80
C ALA A 52 19.04 -2.66 -9.49
N GLY A 53 17.79 -2.89 -9.09
CA GLY A 53 17.42 -3.43 -7.78
C GLY A 53 17.27 -4.95 -7.69
N THR A 54 17.18 -5.67 -8.82
CA THR A 54 16.92 -7.12 -8.86
C THR A 54 18.05 -7.88 -9.56
N PRO A 55 18.41 -9.10 -9.10
CA PRO A 55 19.46 -9.90 -9.74
C PRO A 55 19.18 -10.24 -11.20
N ALA A 56 17.93 -10.56 -11.53
CA ALA A 56 17.50 -10.86 -12.90
C ALA A 56 17.21 -9.61 -13.75
N GLY A 57 17.28 -8.42 -13.14
CA GLY A 57 17.01 -7.14 -13.79
C GLY A 57 15.57 -6.94 -14.28
N THR A 58 14.64 -7.84 -13.97
CA THR A 58 13.27 -7.85 -14.47
C THR A 58 12.31 -8.40 -13.43
N LEU A 59 11.05 -7.95 -13.51
CA LEU A 59 9.91 -8.48 -12.77
C LEU A 59 8.71 -8.56 -13.71
N ASP A 60 8.05 -9.71 -13.71
CA ASP A 60 6.96 -10.01 -14.64
C ASP A 60 5.57 -9.79 -14.02
N TYR A 61 5.50 -9.00 -12.94
CA TYR A 61 4.26 -8.70 -12.23
C TYR A 61 4.13 -7.23 -11.81
N GLY A 62 2.91 -6.83 -11.45
CA GLY A 62 2.60 -5.50 -10.94
C GLY A 62 2.91 -4.38 -11.94
N VAL A 63 3.30 -3.20 -11.43
CA VAL A 63 3.60 -2.02 -12.27
C VAL A 63 4.90 -2.16 -13.09
N ALA A 64 5.73 -3.16 -12.78
CA ALA A 64 7.02 -3.39 -13.43
C ALA A 64 6.88 -4.15 -14.77
N SER A 65 5.79 -4.92 -14.94
CA SER A 65 5.54 -5.73 -16.14
C SER A 65 5.29 -4.89 -17.40
N GLY A 66 5.00 -3.59 -17.25
CA GLY A 66 4.62 -2.70 -18.36
C GLY A 66 3.17 -2.85 -18.81
N ASP A 67 2.40 -3.74 -18.19
CA ASP A 67 0.97 -3.86 -18.42
C ASP A 67 0.23 -2.64 -17.87
N ARG A 68 -0.32 -1.83 -18.78
CA ARG A 68 -1.02 -0.58 -18.44
C ARG A 68 -2.24 -0.80 -17.55
N ALA A 69 -2.92 -1.94 -17.65
CA ALA A 69 -4.07 -2.23 -16.80
C ALA A 69 -3.65 -2.31 -15.32
N ARG A 70 -2.38 -2.62 -15.01
CA ARG A 70 -1.84 -2.63 -13.64
C ARG A 70 -1.73 -1.23 -13.04
N LEU A 71 -1.70 -0.20 -13.88
CA LEU A 71 -1.62 1.19 -13.49
C LEU A 71 -2.99 1.82 -13.20
N ASP A 72 -4.09 1.14 -13.54
CA ASP A 72 -5.45 1.64 -13.31
C ASP A 72 -5.78 1.73 -11.83
N ASP A 73 -5.20 0.85 -11.01
CA ASP A 73 -5.41 0.79 -9.57
C ASP A 73 -4.14 1.01 -8.76
N ALA A 74 -3.04 1.36 -9.43
CA ALA A 74 -1.77 1.65 -8.77
C ALA A 74 -1.75 3.05 -8.16
N ILE A 75 -1.05 3.18 -7.04
CA ILE A 75 -0.56 4.48 -6.55
C ILE A 75 0.96 4.40 -6.51
N VAL A 76 1.59 5.19 -7.35
CA VAL A 76 3.04 5.15 -7.58
C VAL A 76 3.68 6.35 -6.89
N THR A 77 4.56 6.06 -5.94
CA THR A 77 5.44 7.05 -5.33
C THR A 77 6.85 6.81 -5.84
N ILE A 78 7.39 7.74 -6.61
CA ILE A 78 8.73 7.66 -7.20
C ILE A 78 9.62 8.79 -6.69
N VAL A 79 10.86 8.45 -6.36
CA VAL A 79 11.87 9.38 -5.86
C VAL A 79 12.92 9.58 -6.94
N TYR A 80 13.17 10.85 -7.25
CA TYR A 80 14.23 11.30 -8.13
C TYR A 80 15.33 11.98 -7.32
N ASP A 81 16.58 11.80 -7.71
CA ASP A 81 17.70 12.56 -7.19
C ASP A 81 17.71 14.02 -7.73
N ARG A 82 18.77 14.78 -7.40
CA ARG A 82 18.95 16.17 -7.89
C ARG A 82 19.13 16.26 -9.41
N ALA A 83 19.62 15.20 -10.03
CA ALA A 83 19.84 15.12 -11.48
C ALA A 83 18.60 14.61 -12.23
N ALA A 84 17.46 14.48 -11.53
CA ALA A 84 16.22 13.91 -12.04
C ALA A 84 16.31 12.43 -12.45
N THR A 85 17.27 11.68 -11.89
CA THR A 85 17.38 10.23 -12.06
C THR A 85 16.46 9.52 -11.08
N PRO A 86 15.62 8.55 -11.50
CA PRO A 86 14.79 7.79 -10.58
C PRO A 86 15.66 6.83 -9.75
N ILE A 87 15.56 6.91 -8.43
CA ILE A 87 16.42 6.18 -7.48
C ILE A 87 15.64 5.22 -6.56
N ALA A 88 14.33 5.43 -6.39
CA ALA A 88 13.49 4.55 -5.59
C ALA A 88 12.02 4.69 -5.99
N PHE A 89 11.24 3.64 -5.79
CA PHE A 89 9.79 3.73 -5.90
C PHE A 89 9.07 2.83 -4.89
N ASN A 90 7.82 3.19 -4.63
CA ASN A 90 6.80 2.35 -4.04
C ASN A 90 5.60 2.30 -4.98
N ALA A 91 5.06 1.11 -5.19
CA ALA A 91 3.86 0.90 -5.98
C ALA A 91 2.82 0.19 -5.11
N LEU A 92 1.87 0.97 -4.61
CA LEU A 92 0.70 0.47 -3.91
C LEU A 92 -0.37 0.07 -4.92
N THR A 93 -1.31 -0.79 -4.53
CA THR A 93 -2.46 -1.14 -5.37
C THR A 93 -3.74 -1.10 -4.56
N LEU A 94 -4.79 -0.50 -5.12
CA LEU A 94 -6.13 -0.53 -4.54
C LEU A 94 -6.83 -1.82 -4.94
N LEU A 95 -7.24 -2.61 -3.95
CA LEU A 95 -7.92 -3.88 -4.15
C LEU A 95 -9.41 -3.71 -3.84
N ASP A 96 -10.25 -3.82 -4.86
CA ASP A 96 -11.69 -3.76 -4.68
C ASP A 96 -12.19 -5.00 -3.93
N CYS A 97 -12.73 -4.79 -2.73
CA CYS A 97 -13.27 -5.80 -1.83
C CYS A 97 -14.69 -5.46 -1.40
N GLU A 98 -15.37 -6.41 -0.79
CA GLU A 98 -16.63 -6.17 -0.10
C GLU A 98 -16.43 -6.44 1.40
N LEU A 99 -17.00 -5.62 2.27
CA LEU A 99 -17.04 -5.89 3.69
C LEU A 99 -18.39 -5.52 4.24
N ARG A 100 -19.06 -6.49 4.88
CA ARG A 100 -20.40 -6.31 5.47
C ARG A 100 -21.41 -5.76 4.46
N GLY A 101 -21.41 -6.32 3.24
CA GLY A 101 -22.33 -5.93 2.16
C GLY A 101 -22.02 -4.58 1.51
N ARG A 102 -20.83 -4.01 1.75
CA ARG A 102 -20.43 -2.71 1.18
C ARG A 102 -19.13 -2.81 0.40
N PRO A 103 -19.03 -2.18 -0.78
CA PRO A 103 -17.76 -2.09 -1.49
C PRO A 103 -16.78 -1.27 -0.66
N ILE A 104 -15.57 -1.79 -0.54
CA ILE A 104 -14.43 -1.11 0.09
C ILE A 104 -13.18 -1.31 -0.77
N GLU A 105 -12.20 -0.43 -0.61
CA GLU A 105 -10.88 -0.61 -1.20
C GLU A 105 -9.88 -0.95 -0.10
N VAL A 106 -9.15 -2.05 -0.27
CA VAL A 106 -8.00 -2.43 0.56
C VAL A 106 -6.73 -1.95 -0.12
N LEU A 107 -5.93 -1.14 0.56
CA LEU A 107 -4.65 -0.64 0.05
C LEU A 107 -3.56 -1.70 0.24
N HIS A 108 -3.10 -2.32 -0.83
CA HIS A 108 -1.95 -3.21 -0.78
C HIS A 108 -0.65 -2.40 -0.76
N LEU A 109 0.24 -2.67 0.21
CA LEU A 109 1.52 -1.97 0.37
C LEU A 109 2.51 -2.23 -0.77
N GLY A 110 2.30 -3.33 -1.49
CA GLY A 110 2.93 -3.60 -2.78
C GLY A 110 4.45 -3.54 -2.78
N LEU A 111 4.99 -3.21 -3.95
CA LEU A 111 6.41 -3.32 -4.21
C LEU A 111 7.15 -2.06 -3.77
N VAL A 112 8.26 -2.22 -3.04
CA VAL A 112 9.25 -1.17 -2.82
C VAL A 112 10.59 -1.59 -3.37
N MET A 113 11.16 -0.69 -4.16
CA MET A 113 12.51 -0.84 -4.65
C MET A 113 13.30 0.44 -4.43
N VAL A 114 14.56 0.25 -4.05
CA VAL A 114 15.54 1.30 -3.88
C VAL A 114 16.79 0.84 -4.63
N ASP A 115 17.30 1.72 -5.48
CA ASP A 115 18.58 1.53 -6.15
C ASP A 115 19.65 1.18 -5.10
N PRO A 116 20.41 0.08 -5.29
CA PRO A 116 21.45 -0.34 -4.35
C PRO A 116 22.44 0.77 -3.96
N ALA A 117 22.78 1.68 -4.87
CA ALA A 117 23.68 2.80 -4.63
C ALA A 117 23.08 3.86 -3.67
N HIS A 118 21.77 3.81 -3.41
CA HIS A 118 21.02 4.84 -2.68
C HIS A 118 20.31 4.31 -1.40
N ARG A 119 20.59 3.07 -0.97
CA ARG A 119 19.90 2.40 0.16
C ARG A 119 20.04 3.08 1.53
N ALA A 120 21.08 3.88 1.76
CA ALA A 120 21.38 4.48 3.07
C ALA A 120 20.58 5.77 3.42
N GLY A 121 19.54 6.13 2.65
CA GLY A 121 18.91 7.45 2.71
C GLY A 121 17.68 7.64 3.62
N GLY A 122 17.25 6.63 4.39
CA GLY A 122 16.01 6.74 5.20
C GLY A 122 14.73 6.89 4.36
N LEU A 123 14.75 6.44 3.10
CA LEU A 123 13.69 6.62 2.11
C LEU A 123 12.42 5.81 2.43
N SER A 124 12.52 4.72 3.20
CA SER A 124 11.41 3.81 3.48
C SER A 124 10.21 4.49 4.16
N GLY A 125 10.47 5.48 5.04
CA GLY A 125 9.40 6.24 5.70
C GLY A 125 8.59 7.13 4.74
N VAL A 126 9.26 7.70 3.73
CA VAL A 126 8.62 8.47 2.66
C VAL A 126 7.82 7.56 1.74
N LEU A 127 8.40 6.43 1.37
CA LEU A 127 7.84 5.50 0.39
C LEU A 127 6.51 4.90 0.86
N TYR A 128 6.43 4.41 2.10
CA TYR A 128 5.20 3.78 2.61
C TYR A 128 4.26 4.77 3.32
N GLY A 129 4.79 5.60 4.20
CA GLY A 129 3.95 6.30 5.16
C GLY A 129 3.32 7.59 4.66
N LEU A 130 4.03 8.36 3.81
CA LEU A 130 3.50 9.60 3.24
C LEU A 130 2.28 9.31 2.36
N THR A 131 2.40 8.33 1.46
CA THR A 131 1.33 7.94 0.54
C THR A 131 0.11 7.42 1.28
N ALA A 132 0.30 6.48 2.22
CA ALA A 132 -0.79 5.95 3.03
C ALA A 132 -1.50 7.04 3.85
N PHE A 133 -0.74 7.99 4.41
CA PHE A 133 -1.32 9.13 5.12
C PHE A 133 -2.14 10.04 4.21
N LEU A 134 -1.64 10.39 3.02
CA LEU A 134 -2.37 11.24 2.08
C LEU A 134 -3.70 10.62 1.64
N LEU A 135 -3.72 9.30 1.43
CA LEU A 135 -4.94 8.56 1.11
C LEU A 135 -5.91 8.55 2.29
N PHE A 136 -5.41 8.35 3.51
CA PHE A 136 -6.22 8.45 4.73
C PHE A 136 -6.83 9.85 4.91
N ALA A 137 -6.06 10.91 4.66
CA ALA A 137 -6.53 12.29 4.66
C ALA A 137 -7.61 12.55 3.59
N ARG A 138 -7.40 12.10 2.35
CA ARG A 138 -8.39 12.19 1.25
C ARG A 138 -9.68 11.44 1.56
N ARG A 139 -9.59 10.34 2.31
CA ARG A 139 -10.74 9.59 2.83
C ARG A 139 -11.39 10.24 4.06
N ARG A 140 -11.09 11.51 4.34
CA ARG A 140 -11.64 12.29 5.45
C ARG A 140 -11.38 11.62 6.80
N LEU A 141 -10.17 11.07 6.97
CA LEU A 141 -9.70 10.33 8.15
C LEU A 141 -10.55 9.12 8.54
N ARG A 142 -11.26 8.52 7.58
CA ARG A 142 -11.95 7.24 7.78
C ARG A 142 -10.95 6.08 7.72
N PRO A 143 -11.08 5.06 8.58
CA PRO A 143 -10.18 3.91 8.59
C PRO A 143 -10.01 3.30 7.19
N LEU A 144 -8.76 3.05 6.82
CA LEU A 144 -8.39 2.42 5.55
C LEU A 144 -7.80 1.04 5.83
N TRP A 145 -8.37 0.00 5.21
CA TRP A 145 -7.78 -1.33 5.26
C TRP A 145 -6.50 -1.38 4.42
N VAL A 146 -5.50 -2.07 4.95
CA VAL A 146 -4.19 -2.25 4.33
C VAL A 146 -3.89 -3.74 4.27
N SER A 147 -3.31 -4.19 3.16
CA SER A 147 -2.75 -5.54 3.04
C SER A 147 -1.24 -5.50 2.77
N ASN A 148 -0.52 -6.50 3.24
CA ASN A 148 0.89 -6.70 3.02
C ASN A 148 1.17 -8.19 2.78
N VAL A 149 2.04 -8.50 1.83
CA VAL A 149 2.49 -9.87 1.54
C VAL A 149 4.00 -9.91 1.74
N THR A 150 4.50 -10.73 2.66
CA THR A 150 5.94 -10.76 2.95
C THR A 150 6.44 -12.01 3.69
N GLN A 151 7.66 -12.42 3.32
CA GLN A 151 8.51 -13.33 4.09
C GLN A 151 9.64 -12.61 4.85
N VAL A 152 9.74 -11.28 4.73
CA VAL A 152 10.85 -10.50 5.27
C VAL A 152 10.52 -10.03 6.69
N PRO A 153 11.27 -10.46 7.72
CA PRO A 153 10.96 -10.11 9.11
C PRO A 153 10.89 -8.61 9.39
N ALA A 154 11.79 -7.83 8.78
CA ALA A 154 11.78 -6.37 8.92
C ALA A 154 10.47 -5.75 8.44
N VAL A 155 9.88 -6.26 7.35
CA VAL A 155 8.61 -5.77 6.81
C VAL A 155 7.45 -6.26 7.66
N PHE A 156 7.45 -7.53 8.04
CA PHE A 156 6.44 -8.12 8.91
C PHE A 156 6.29 -7.35 10.24
N GLY A 157 7.42 -7.04 10.88
CA GLY A 157 7.47 -6.23 12.09
C GLY A 157 7.08 -4.78 11.85
N MET A 158 7.55 -4.16 10.76
CA MET A 158 7.18 -2.78 10.41
C MET A 158 5.67 -2.61 10.26
N VAL A 159 4.99 -3.54 9.56
CA VAL A 159 3.53 -3.50 9.39
C VAL A 159 2.83 -3.67 10.74
N SER A 160 3.25 -4.66 11.55
CA SER A 160 2.71 -4.89 12.89
C SER A 160 2.83 -3.67 13.82
N GLU A 161 3.92 -2.90 13.68
CA GLU A 161 4.19 -1.74 14.53
C GLU A 161 3.57 -0.43 14.02
N SER A 162 3.29 -0.33 12.71
CA SER A 162 2.85 0.90 12.05
C SER A 162 1.34 1.03 11.92
N PHE A 163 0.63 -0.10 11.77
CA PHE A 163 -0.82 -0.13 11.57
C PHE A 163 -1.56 -0.60 12.82
N ASP A 164 -2.85 -0.35 12.88
CA ASP A 164 -3.74 -0.86 13.93
C ASP A 164 -4.46 -2.12 13.46
N ASN A 165 -5.00 -2.90 14.40
CA ASN A 165 -5.78 -4.11 14.11
C ASN A 165 -5.09 -5.01 13.10
N VAL A 166 -3.80 -5.27 13.29
CA VAL A 166 -3.01 -6.09 12.36
C VAL A 166 -3.21 -7.56 12.71
N PHE A 167 -3.40 -8.40 11.70
CA PHE A 167 -3.31 -9.85 11.79
C PHE A 167 -2.64 -10.43 10.53
N PRO A 168 -1.70 -11.38 10.65
CA PRO A 168 -1.10 -11.87 11.89
C PRO A 168 -0.03 -10.92 12.44
N THR A 169 0.30 -11.09 13.73
CA THR A 169 1.44 -10.42 14.39
C THR A 169 2.23 -11.44 15.22
N ALA A 170 3.50 -11.13 15.50
CA ALA A 170 4.36 -12.02 16.28
C ALA A 170 3.89 -12.22 17.75
N THR A 171 3.04 -11.34 18.27
CA THR A 171 2.57 -11.38 19.65
C THR A 171 1.21 -12.05 19.81
N GLY A 172 0.71 -12.75 18.77
CA GLY A 172 -0.53 -13.52 18.85
C GLY A 172 -1.80 -12.68 18.75
N ALA A 173 -1.88 -11.75 17.77
CA ALA A 173 -3.14 -11.08 17.46
C ALA A 173 -4.25 -12.07 17.08
N ARG A 174 -5.50 -11.74 17.42
CA ARG A 174 -6.65 -12.57 17.06
C ARG A 174 -7.12 -12.23 15.65
N GLN A 175 -7.35 -13.27 14.84
CA GLN A 175 -8.04 -13.12 13.57
C GLN A 175 -9.51 -12.74 13.80
N SER A 176 -9.94 -11.62 13.24
CA SER A 176 -11.36 -11.27 13.19
C SER A 176 -12.01 -11.82 11.91
N TYR A 177 -13.35 -11.85 11.89
CA TYR A 177 -14.10 -12.19 10.68
C TYR A 177 -13.72 -11.28 9.50
N ASP A 178 -13.54 -9.98 9.75
CA ASP A 178 -13.18 -9.02 8.71
C ASP A 178 -11.82 -9.37 8.08
N HIS A 179 -10.82 -9.79 8.89
CA HIS A 179 -9.52 -10.25 8.37
C HIS A 179 -9.69 -11.47 7.46
N LEU A 180 -10.38 -12.51 7.95
CA LEU A 180 -10.59 -13.74 7.21
C LEU A 180 -11.35 -13.49 5.90
N HIS A 181 -12.41 -12.68 5.96
CA HIS A 181 -13.26 -12.38 4.81
C HIS A 181 -12.50 -11.58 3.73
N LEU A 182 -11.70 -10.59 4.12
CA LEU A 182 -10.88 -9.81 3.19
C LEU A 182 -9.76 -10.67 2.61
N ALA A 183 -9.08 -11.48 3.42
CA ALA A 183 -8.01 -12.37 2.96
C ALA A 183 -8.53 -13.34 1.88
N ARG A 184 -9.70 -13.95 2.09
CA ARG A 184 -10.37 -14.81 1.10
C ARG A 184 -10.61 -14.09 -0.23
N GLN A 185 -11.14 -12.87 -0.19
CA GLN A 185 -11.39 -12.10 -1.41
C GLN A 185 -10.11 -11.71 -2.14
N ILE A 186 -9.09 -11.30 -1.39
CA ILE A 186 -7.77 -10.94 -1.93
C ILE A 186 -7.15 -12.15 -2.62
N MET A 187 -7.14 -13.32 -1.98
CA MET A 187 -6.59 -14.53 -2.59
C MET A 187 -7.40 -15.03 -3.79
N ALA A 188 -8.72 -14.89 -3.74
CA ALA A 188 -9.59 -15.33 -4.85
C ALA A 188 -9.47 -14.44 -6.09
N ARG A 189 -9.33 -13.11 -5.94
CA ARG A 189 -9.44 -12.15 -7.06
C ARG A 189 -8.16 -11.39 -7.38
N HIS A 190 -7.29 -11.21 -6.39
CA HIS A 190 -6.20 -10.23 -6.44
C HIS A 190 -4.80 -10.85 -6.35
N ARG A 191 -4.67 -12.19 -6.38
CA ARG A 191 -3.39 -12.93 -6.33
C ARG A 191 -2.29 -12.44 -7.27
N HIS A 192 -2.71 -11.98 -8.44
CA HIS A 192 -1.81 -11.47 -9.48
C HIS A 192 -1.09 -10.17 -9.06
N VAL A 193 -1.64 -9.40 -8.11
CA VAL A 193 -1.07 -8.12 -7.67
C VAL A 193 0.27 -8.33 -6.98
N PHE A 194 0.43 -9.47 -6.32
CA PHE A 194 1.62 -9.86 -5.57
C PHE A 194 2.45 -10.94 -6.30
N GLY A 195 2.15 -11.21 -7.58
CA GLY A 195 2.92 -12.17 -8.38
C GLY A 195 2.80 -13.61 -7.88
N VAL A 196 1.64 -13.98 -7.35
CA VAL A 196 1.34 -15.33 -6.85
C VAL A 196 0.64 -16.17 -7.93
N GLY A 197 1.28 -17.28 -8.32
CA GLY A 197 0.81 -18.22 -9.34
C GLY A 197 -0.34 -19.09 -8.85
N ALA A 198 -1.08 -19.71 -9.78
CA ALA A 198 -2.38 -20.40 -9.63
C ALA A 198 -2.43 -21.51 -8.54
N GLU A 199 -1.29 -22.15 -8.34
CA GLU A 199 -1.04 -23.29 -7.46
C GLU A 199 -0.77 -22.92 -6.00
N ALA A 200 -0.52 -21.64 -5.70
CA ALA A 200 -0.32 -21.20 -4.33
C ALA A 200 -1.58 -21.43 -3.49
N GLU A 201 -1.39 -21.97 -2.30
CA GLU A 201 -2.48 -22.24 -1.35
C GLU A 201 -2.54 -21.15 -0.29
N HIS A 202 -3.75 -20.85 0.19
CA HIS A 202 -3.94 -19.93 1.31
C HIS A 202 -4.29 -20.70 2.59
N ASP A 203 -3.36 -20.74 3.53
CA ASP A 203 -3.62 -21.17 4.90
C ASP A 203 -4.31 -20.03 5.66
N GLU A 204 -5.64 -20.10 5.69
CA GLU A 204 -6.48 -19.10 6.33
C GLU A 204 -6.26 -18.98 7.84
N THR A 205 -5.81 -20.05 8.49
CA THR A 205 -5.67 -20.10 9.96
C THR A 205 -4.44 -19.31 10.39
N HIS A 206 -3.35 -19.46 9.65
CA HIS A 206 -2.09 -18.78 9.93
C HIS A 206 -1.88 -17.52 9.07
N ALA A 207 -2.80 -17.25 8.13
CA ALA A 207 -2.70 -16.20 7.12
C ALA A 207 -1.38 -16.29 6.33
N ILE A 208 -1.08 -17.50 5.85
CA ILE A 208 0.11 -17.81 5.06
C ILE A 208 -0.32 -18.15 3.63
N ILE A 209 0.34 -17.54 2.65
CA ILE A 209 0.29 -17.93 1.25
C ILE A 209 1.44 -18.92 1.05
N ARG A 210 1.11 -20.19 0.84
CA ARG A 210 2.10 -21.24 0.60
C ARG A 210 2.51 -21.22 -0.86
N ASN A 211 3.81 -21.41 -1.12
CA ASN A 211 4.37 -21.43 -2.47
C ASN A 211 4.00 -20.15 -3.26
N ALA A 212 4.25 -18.98 -2.67
CA ALA A 212 3.81 -17.69 -3.19
C ALA A 212 4.60 -17.22 -4.43
N TYR A 213 5.85 -17.66 -4.59
CA TYR A 213 6.79 -17.09 -5.55
C TYR A 213 6.78 -17.78 -6.90
N THR A 214 5.64 -17.82 -7.58
CA THR A 214 5.51 -18.59 -8.83
C THR A 214 4.70 -17.89 -9.93
N GLY A 215 4.15 -16.71 -9.64
CA GLY A 215 3.38 -15.89 -10.58
C GLY A 215 4.19 -14.72 -11.13
N GLY A 216 5.50 -14.91 -11.34
CA GLY A 216 6.41 -13.87 -11.84
C GLY A 216 7.15 -13.07 -10.75
N SER A 217 6.99 -13.46 -9.48
CA SER A 217 7.70 -12.88 -8.34
C SER A 217 8.95 -13.68 -7.92
N ASP A 218 9.30 -14.76 -8.64
CA ASP A 218 10.36 -15.72 -8.30
C ASP A 218 11.70 -15.06 -7.92
N ASN A 219 12.07 -14.00 -8.63
CA ASN A 219 13.30 -13.23 -8.43
C ASN A 219 13.35 -12.46 -7.09
N LEU A 220 12.25 -12.43 -6.34
CA LEU A 220 12.14 -11.81 -5.03
C LEU A 220 12.19 -12.81 -3.87
N LYS A 221 12.18 -14.12 -4.16
CA LYS A 221 12.27 -15.15 -3.13
C LYS A 221 13.61 -15.03 -2.40
N LYS A 222 13.57 -15.00 -1.08
CA LYS A 222 14.75 -14.92 -0.21
C LYS A 222 14.77 -16.10 0.74
N SER A 223 15.97 -16.58 1.07
CA SER A 223 16.12 -17.43 2.25
C SER A 223 15.97 -16.59 3.52
N PHE A 224 15.68 -17.25 4.65
CA PHE A 224 15.65 -16.58 5.94
C PHE A 224 16.96 -15.82 6.20
N ASP A 225 18.13 -16.44 5.94
CA ASP A 225 19.44 -15.85 6.22
C ASP A 225 19.73 -14.56 5.44
N VAL A 226 19.21 -14.47 4.21
CA VAL A 226 19.36 -13.28 3.35
C VAL A 226 18.29 -12.23 3.66
N ALA A 227 17.11 -12.64 4.14
CA ALA A 227 16.03 -11.72 4.47
C ALA A 227 16.43 -10.76 5.58
N THR A 228 16.18 -9.46 5.36
CA THR A 228 16.51 -8.41 6.32
C THR A 228 15.78 -8.63 7.63
N LYS A 229 16.54 -8.72 8.72
CA LYS A 229 16.02 -8.92 10.07
C LYS A 229 15.41 -7.66 10.63
N HIS A 230 14.36 -7.84 11.42
CA HIS A 230 13.82 -6.80 12.26
C HIS A 230 14.71 -6.58 13.48
N ARG A 231 14.75 -5.34 14.01
CA ARG A 231 15.49 -4.99 15.23
C ARG A 231 15.00 -5.68 16.51
N ASN A 232 13.77 -6.18 16.49
CA ASN A 232 13.13 -6.89 17.60
C ASN A 232 12.99 -8.34 17.19
N GLU A 233 13.65 -9.21 17.94
CA GLU A 233 13.82 -10.62 17.61
C GLU A 233 12.51 -11.40 17.56
N VAL A 234 11.48 -10.95 18.27
CA VAL A 234 10.18 -11.61 18.29
C VAL A 234 9.57 -11.72 16.88
N HIS A 235 9.80 -10.72 16.02
CA HIS A 235 9.34 -10.76 14.62
C HIS A 235 10.20 -11.68 13.74
N ASN A 236 11.50 -11.75 14.01
CA ASN A 236 12.42 -12.66 13.31
C ASN A 236 12.04 -14.11 13.59
N GLU A 237 11.81 -14.42 14.85
CA GLU A 237 11.44 -15.76 15.31
C GLU A 237 10.07 -16.19 14.78
N ALA A 238 9.07 -15.29 14.80
CA ALA A 238 7.76 -15.59 14.22
C ALA A 238 7.85 -15.98 12.73
N CYS A 239 8.62 -15.23 11.94
CA CYS A 239 8.80 -15.58 10.53
C CYS A 239 9.57 -16.89 10.35
N ARG A 240 10.62 -17.11 11.14
CA ARG A 240 11.45 -18.32 11.09
C ARG A 240 10.65 -19.59 11.42
N LEU A 241 9.75 -19.51 12.38
CA LEU A 241 8.97 -20.67 12.85
C LEU A 241 7.75 -20.96 11.97
N SER A 242 7.14 -19.93 11.38
CA SER A 242 5.88 -20.08 10.65
C SER A 242 6.05 -20.29 9.15
N LEU A 243 7.10 -19.75 8.54
CA LEU A 243 7.27 -19.78 7.09
C LEU A 243 8.22 -20.89 6.63
N ASP A 244 7.81 -21.61 5.60
CA ASP A 244 8.70 -22.46 4.81
C ASP A 244 9.34 -21.62 3.69
N TYR A 245 10.55 -21.13 3.93
CA TYR A 245 11.31 -20.31 2.98
C TYR A 245 11.74 -21.09 1.73
N ASP A 246 11.96 -22.40 1.85
CA ASP A 246 12.37 -23.25 0.73
C ASP A 246 11.20 -23.50 -0.22
N ARG A 247 9.98 -23.67 0.32
CA ARG A 247 8.74 -23.64 -0.46
C ARG A 247 8.46 -22.24 -0.99
N GLY A 248 8.77 -21.20 -0.23
CA GLY A 248 8.54 -19.80 -0.59
C GLY A 248 7.20 -19.30 -0.06
N ASP A 249 6.99 -19.47 1.23
CA ASP A 249 5.80 -18.98 1.92
C ASP A 249 5.90 -17.49 2.24
N ASP A 250 4.78 -16.78 2.16
CA ASP A 250 4.63 -15.40 2.62
C ASP A 250 3.48 -15.28 3.62
N PHE A 251 3.60 -14.36 4.58
CA PHE A 251 2.44 -13.91 5.34
C PHE A 251 1.56 -12.98 4.51
N LEU A 252 0.25 -13.14 4.60
CA LEU A 252 -0.75 -12.15 4.20
C LEU A 252 -1.22 -11.37 5.44
N GLN A 253 -0.59 -10.24 5.71
CA GLN A 253 -1.01 -9.36 6.80
C GLN A 253 -2.10 -8.41 6.34
N LEU A 254 -3.13 -8.26 7.17
CA LEU A 254 -4.18 -7.27 7.04
C LEU A 254 -4.17 -6.37 8.27
N GLY A 255 -4.37 -5.08 8.07
CA GLY A 255 -4.43 -4.09 9.14
C GLY A 255 -5.17 -2.84 8.72
N GLN A 256 -5.13 -1.81 9.56
CA GLN A 256 -5.84 -0.56 9.32
C GLN A 256 -4.95 0.66 9.56
N VAL A 257 -5.04 1.62 8.64
CA VAL A 257 -4.63 3.00 8.90
C VAL A 257 -5.80 3.66 9.64
N THR A 258 -5.60 3.95 10.92
CA THR A 258 -6.52 4.76 11.72
C THR A 258 -5.85 6.05 12.16
N LEU A 259 -6.57 6.92 12.87
CA LEU A 259 -5.97 8.10 13.48
C LEU A 259 -4.84 7.74 14.48
N GLY A 260 -4.96 6.59 15.16
CA GLY A 260 -3.92 6.07 16.05
C GLY A 260 -2.64 5.69 15.30
N ALA A 261 -2.76 4.86 14.26
CA ALA A 261 -1.68 4.53 13.34
C ALA A 261 -1.05 5.79 12.72
N ALA A 262 -1.87 6.72 12.21
CA ALA A 262 -1.40 7.98 11.66
C ALA A 262 -0.59 8.76 12.69
N ARG A 263 -1.12 8.98 13.90
CA ARG A 263 -0.40 9.65 15.00
C ARG A 263 0.93 8.97 15.32
N ARG A 264 0.98 7.63 15.41
CA ARG A 264 2.22 6.87 15.65
C ARG A 264 3.22 7.06 14.51
N PHE A 265 2.75 7.10 13.26
CA PHE A 265 3.59 7.44 12.12
C PHE A 265 4.18 8.84 12.28
N PHE A 266 3.40 9.86 12.63
CA PHE A 266 3.90 11.23 12.84
C PHE A 266 4.92 11.33 13.98
N THR A 267 4.68 10.66 15.10
CA THR A 267 5.58 10.74 16.25
C THR A 267 6.89 9.99 16.05
N ARG A 268 6.88 8.93 15.24
CA ARG A 268 8.07 8.11 14.94
C ARG A 268 8.81 8.56 13.67
N SER A 269 8.14 9.26 12.77
CA SER A 269 8.75 9.77 11.53
C SER A 269 9.54 11.04 11.83
N SER A 270 10.86 10.92 11.84
CA SER A 270 11.84 12.02 11.95
C SER A 270 12.58 12.21 10.61
N PRO A 271 13.06 13.41 10.27
CA PRO A 271 12.62 14.29 9.21
C PRO A 271 13.32 14.03 7.85
N SER A 272 12.71 13.28 6.94
CA SER A 272 13.09 13.26 5.52
C SER A 272 12.23 14.20 4.65
N VAL A 273 11.10 14.65 5.20
CA VAL A 273 10.20 15.69 4.69
C VAL A 273 10.14 16.79 5.75
N SER A 274 10.05 18.08 5.36
CA SER A 274 10.03 19.19 6.34
C SER A 274 8.94 18.96 7.39
N PRO A 275 9.32 18.69 8.66
CA PRO A 275 8.37 18.30 9.70
C PRO A 275 7.37 19.43 9.99
N VAL A 276 7.78 20.70 9.78
CA VAL A 276 6.92 21.88 9.93
C VAL A 276 5.86 21.94 8.84
N ALA A 277 6.23 21.73 7.58
CA ALA A 277 5.26 21.77 6.47
C ALA A 277 4.25 20.63 6.59
N PHE A 278 4.71 19.44 6.99
CA PHE A 278 3.84 18.27 7.16
C PHE A 278 2.95 18.37 8.40
N ALA A 279 3.46 18.93 9.51
CA ALA A 279 2.67 19.21 10.71
C ALA A 279 1.62 20.32 10.48
N LEU A 280 1.94 21.35 9.69
CA LEU A 280 0.98 22.39 9.32
C LEU A 280 -0.15 21.79 8.47
N THR A 281 0.20 20.97 7.47
CA THR A 281 -0.80 20.24 6.66
C THR A 281 -1.61 19.27 7.52
N PHE A 282 -0.99 18.53 8.44
CA PHE A 282 -1.70 17.65 9.38
C PHE A 282 -2.64 18.43 10.30
N THR A 283 -2.22 19.59 10.83
CA THR A 283 -3.04 20.42 11.70
C THR A 283 -4.23 20.99 10.93
N LEU A 284 -4.00 21.45 9.71
CA LEU A 284 -5.06 21.97 8.85
C LEU A 284 -6.04 20.86 8.43
N LEU A 285 -5.55 19.66 8.11
CA LEU A 285 -6.35 18.47 7.86
C LEU A 285 -7.10 17.99 9.10
N ALA A 286 -6.49 18.07 10.29
CA ALA A 286 -7.13 17.69 11.54
C ALA A 286 -8.26 18.67 11.90
N VAL A 287 -8.04 19.97 11.69
CA VAL A 287 -9.09 20.99 11.81
C VAL A 287 -10.19 20.76 10.78
N GLU A 288 -9.85 20.50 9.52
CA GLU A 288 -10.82 20.10 8.49
C GLU A 288 -11.54 18.81 8.87
N SER A 289 -10.91 17.86 9.56
CA SER A 289 -11.53 16.62 10.02
C SER A 289 -12.38 16.77 11.28
N LEU A 290 -12.32 17.91 11.97
CA LEU A 290 -13.28 18.26 13.02
C LEU A 290 -14.50 18.94 12.41
N VAL A 291 -14.29 19.71 11.34
CA VAL A 291 -15.36 20.37 10.56
C VAL A 291 -16.06 19.39 9.61
N ALA A 292 -15.35 18.43 9.02
CA ALA A 292 -15.86 17.52 8.00
C ALA A 292 -16.92 16.52 8.52
N PRO A 293 -16.84 15.97 9.75
CA PRO A 293 -17.92 15.18 10.35
C PRO A 293 -19.15 16.04 10.60
N VAL A 294 -18.97 17.31 10.99
CA VAL A 294 -20.08 18.27 11.15
C VAL A 294 -20.73 18.57 9.80
N ILE A 295 -19.95 18.92 8.78
CA ILE A 295 -20.44 19.11 7.41
C ILE A 295 -21.09 17.84 6.87
N GLN A 296 -20.48 16.66 7.07
CA GLN A 296 -21.06 15.37 6.67
C GLN A 296 -22.34 15.05 7.43
N TRP A 297 -22.46 15.46 8.69
CA TRP A 297 -23.67 15.30 9.47
C TRP A 297 -24.83 16.06 8.81
N PHE A 298 -24.55 17.27 8.32
CA PHE A 298 -25.50 18.11 7.57
C PHE A 298 -25.66 17.73 6.08
N ALA A 299 -24.68 17.05 5.47
CA ALA A 299 -24.77 16.55 4.10
C ALA A 299 -25.58 15.24 4.06
N ALA A 300 -26.89 15.36 3.81
CA ALA A 300 -27.84 14.24 3.83
C ALA A 300 -27.61 13.19 2.71
N ASP A 301 -26.82 13.51 1.69
CA ASP A 301 -26.52 12.67 0.52
C ASP A 301 -25.40 11.65 0.76
N THR A 302 -24.64 11.77 1.86
CA THR A 302 -23.45 10.96 2.11
C THR A 302 -23.74 9.81 3.09
N PRO A 303 -23.49 8.53 2.72
CA PRO A 303 -23.68 7.39 3.62
C PRO A 303 -22.72 7.42 4.83
N MET A 304 -23.21 7.04 6.02
CA MET A 304 -22.45 6.95 7.28
C MET A 304 -22.61 5.60 7.96
N GLY A 305 -22.04 4.54 7.40
CA GLY A 305 -22.02 3.24 8.08
C GLY A 305 -23.43 2.78 8.46
N ASP A 306 -23.58 2.25 9.66
CA ASP A 306 -24.87 1.79 10.21
C ASP A 306 -25.78 2.94 10.66
N LEU A 307 -25.23 4.14 10.85
CA LEU A 307 -25.98 5.34 11.28
C LEU A 307 -26.75 5.99 10.12
N ARG A 308 -26.29 5.81 8.88
CA ARG A 308 -26.97 6.30 7.67
C ARG A 308 -26.66 5.38 6.49
N PRO A 309 -27.53 4.41 6.17
CA PRO A 309 -27.36 3.56 5.00
C PRO A 309 -27.42 4.41 3.73
N ALA A 310 -26.75 3.97 2.66
CA ALA A 310 -26.89 4.62 1.37
C ALA A 310 -28.36 4.53 0.93
N LEU A 311 -28.96 5.66 0.56
CA LEU A 311 -30.28 5.66 -0.07
C LEU A 311 -30.14 4.84 -1.36
N GLY A 312 -30.82 3.70 -1.42
CA GLY A 312 -30.76 2.81 -2.57
C GLY A 312 -31.26 3.52 -3.81
N THR A 313 -30.35 4.04 -4.63
CA THR A 313 -30.66 4.42 -6.01
C THR A 313 -30.84 3.15 -6.81
N ASN A 314 -32.12 2.77 -6.95
CA ASN A 314 -32.69 1.84 -7.93
C ASN A 314 -31.80 0.70 -8.40
N ALA A 315 -32.17 -0.51 -7.99
CA ALA A 315 -31.86 -1.73 -8.71
C ALA A 315 -32.33 -1.61 -10.18
N VAL A 316 -31.45 -1.10 -11.05
CA VAL A 316 -31.54 -1.40 -12.47
C VAL A 316 -31.07 -2.84 -12.61
N VAL A 317 -32.04 -3.73 -12.59
CA VAL A 317 -31.92 -5.11 -13.05
C VAL A 317 -31.28 -5.07 -14.43
N ARG A 318 -29.97 -5.29 -14.52
CA ARG A 318 -29.32 -5.65 -15.77
C ARG A 318 -29.80 -7.05 -16.12
N ALA A 319 -30.89 -7.12 -16.89
CA ALA A 319 -31.26 -8.33 -17.61
C ALA A 319 -30.06 -8.74 -18.48
N ARG A 320 -29.47 -9.90 -18.18
CA ARG A 320 -28.56 -10.57 -19.11
C ARG A 320 -29.42 -11.09 -20.27
N PRO A 321 -29.07 -10.81 -21.54
CA PRO A 321 -29.66 -11.56 -22.64
C PRO A 321 -29.15 -13.00 -22.57
N ARG A 322 -30.04 -13.93 -22.95
CA ARG A 322 -29.79 -15.37 -23.05
C ARG A 322 -28.72 -15.70 -24.08
#